data_AF-A0A258QKF2-F1
#
_entry.id   AF-A0A258QKF2-F1
#
_cell.length_a   1.000
_cell.length_b   1.000
_cell.length_c   1.000
_cell.angle_alpha   90.00
_cell.angle_beta   90.00
_cell.angle_gamma   90.00
#
_symmetry.space_group_name_H-M   'P 1'
#
loop_
_entity.id
_entity.type
_entity.pdbx_description
1 polymer ?
#
loop_
_entity_poly.entity_id
_entity_poly.type
_entity_poly.pdbx_seq_one_letter_code
_entity_poly.pdbx_strand_id
1 'polypeptide(L)'
;FWGERVTESLKKILEKQKKPVLLNLASEEYFKVLQPQNLDCSVIAPVFQDEKDGKYKIISFYAKRARGLMARYVVENRITDPADLKGFNLDGYKYFLSESKPEKPVFRRSQRK
;
A
#
# COMPACT_ATOMS: atom_id res chain seq x y z
N PHE A 1 2.40 -24.19 6.96
CA PHE A 1 1.05 -24.53 6.46
C PHE A 1 0.84 -24.05 5.02
N TRP A 2 0.85 -22.74 4.74
CA TRP A 2 0.57 -22.22 3.38
C TRP A 2 1.69 -22.46 2.35
N GLY A 3 2.96 -22.49 2.80
CA GLY A 3 4.11 -22.74 1.92
C GLY A 3 4.14 -21.76 0.76
N GLU A 4 4.34 -22.27 -0.46
CA GLU A 4 4.46 -21.47 -1.68
C GLU A 4 3.12 -21.21 -2.39
N ARG A 5 2.05 -21.91 -1.98
CA ARG A 5 0.76 -21.97 -2.70
C ARG A 5 0.17 -20.59 -2.99
N VAL A 6 0.24 -19.66 -2.04
CA VAL A 6 -0.31 -18.31 -2.20
C VAL A 6 0.55 -17.49 -3.16
N THR A 7 1.88 -17.57 -3.01
CA THR A 7 2.84 -16.90 -3.89
C THR A 7 2.74 -17.39 -5.32
N GLU A 8 2.66 -18.70 -5.56
CA GLU A 8 2.50 -19.29 -6.89
C GLU A 8 1.20 -18.85 -7.56
N SER A 9 0.09 -18.82 -6.81
CA SER A 9 -1.20 -18.35 -7.31
C SER A 9 -1.11 -16.89 -7.77
N LEU A 10 -0.48 -16.05 -6.95
CA LEU A 10 -0.26 -14.64 -7.29
C LEU A 10 0.67 -14.49 -8.49
N LYS A 11 1.75 -15.28 -8.58
CA LYS A 11 2.70 -15.27 -9.68
C LYS A 11 2.01 -15.53 -11.02
N LYS A 12 1.15 -16.55 -11.10
CA LYS A 12 0.36 -16.87 -12.32
C LYS A 12 -0.54 -15.72 -12.80
N ILE A 13 -0.99 -14.85 -11.89
CA ILE A 13 -1.78 -13.66 -12.24
C ILE A 13 -0.86 -12.55 -12.75
N LEU A 14 0.28 -12.34 -12.09
CA LEU A 14 1.24 -11.29 -12.42
C LEU A 14 1.95 -11.56 -13.76
N GLU A 15 2.27 -12.82 -14.09
CA GLU A 15 2.91 -13.22 -15.35
C GLU A 15 2.09 -12.86 -16.60
N LYS A 16 0.77 -12.66 -16.46
CA LYS A 16 -0.11 -12.22 -17.55
C LYS A 16 -0.02 -10.71 -17.82
N GLN A 17 0.65 -9.95 -16.96
CA GLN A 17 0.76 -8.51 -17.06
C GLN A 17 2.11 -8.11 -17.65
N LYS A 18 2.12 -7.11 -18.55
CA LYS A 18 3.37 -6.61 -19.16
C LYS A 18 4.27 -5.87 -18.17
N LYS A 19 3.68 -5.23 -17.15
CA LYS A 19 4.37 -4.48 -16.10
C LYS A 19 3.69 -4.80 -14.77
N PRO A 20 4.01 -5.95 -14.15
CA PRO A 20 3.34 -6.38 -12.94
C PRO A 20 3.74 -5.49 -11.77
N VAL A 21 2.75 -5.01 -11.03
CA VAL A 21 2.94 -4.27 -9.77
C VAL A 21 2.03 -4.87 -8.72
N LEU A 22 2.58 -5.13 -7.54
CA LEU A 22 1.84 -5.56 -6.37
C LEU A 22 1.68 -4.40 -5.40
N LEU A 23 0.46 -3.86 -5.31
CA LEU A 23 0.11 -2.90 -4.28
C LEU A 23 -0.27 -3.62 -2.97
N ASN A 24 0.65 -3.65 -2.02
CA ASN A 24 0.46 -4.28 -0.71
C ASN A 24 -0.27 -3.33 0.26
N LEU A 25 -1.58 -3.57 0.42
CA LEU A 25 -2.43 -2.92 1.43
C LEU A 25 -2.83 -3.87 2.56
N ALA A 26 -2.19 -5.04 2.66
CA ALA A 26 -2.44 -5.99 3.73
C ALA A 26 -1.72 -5.57 5.04
N SER A 27 -2.03 -6.24 6.15
CA SER A 27 -1.17 -6.17 7.33
C SER A 27 0.09 -7.01 7.10
N GLU A 28 1.13 -6.77 7.91
CA GLU A 28 2.37 -7.55 7.84
C GLU A 28 2.13 -9.04 8.09
N GLU A 29 1.20 -9.37 8.99
CA GLU A 29 0.85 -10.76 9.32
C GLU A 29 0.34 -11.54 8.10
N TYR A 30 -0.55 -10.93 7.31
CA TYR A 30 -1.04 -11.54 6.07
C TYR A 30 0.02 -11.50 4.97
N PHE A 31 0.81 -10.43 4.90
CA PHE A 31 1.84 -10.30 3.86
C PHE A 31 2.99 -11.31 4.07
N LYS A 32 3.28 -11.72 5.30
CA LYS A 32 4.27 -12.77 5.62
C LYS A 32 3.92 -14.15 5.03
N VAL A 33 2.67 -14.37 4.65
CA VAL A 33 2.28 -15.60 3.95
C VAL A 33 2.84 -15.64 2.52
N LEU A 34 3.13 -14.47 1.94
CA LEU A 34 3.79 -14.36 0.64
C LEU A 34 5.31 -14.48 0.80
N GLN A 35 5.95 -14.99 -0.24
CA GLN A 35 7.41 -14.98 -0.42
C GLN A 35 7.74 -13.93 -1.48
N PRO A 36 7.82 -12.64 -1.13
CA PRO A 36 7.95 -11.56 -2.10
C PRO A 36 9.23 -11.63 -2.93
N GLN A 37 10.28 -12.30 -2.44
CA GLN A 37 11.52 -12.54 -3.19
C GLN A 37 11.30 -13.43 -4.42
N ASN A 38 10.23 -14.22 -4.44
CA ASN A 38 9.89 -15.13 -5.54
C ASN A 38 8.90 -14.47 -6.53
N LEU A 39 8.50 -13.22 -6.28
CA LEU A 39 7.62 -12.44 -7.15
C LEU A 39 8.47 -11.56 -8.07
N ASP A 40 8.38 -11.80 -9.37
CA ASP A 40 9.06 -11.01 -10.41
C ASP A 40 8.29 -9.70 -10.70
N CYS A 41 8.03 -8.90 -9.67
CA CYS A 41 7.25 -7.66 -9.77
C CYS A 41 7.66 -6.58 -8.76
N SER A 42 7.35 -5.32 -9.05
CA SER A 42 7.53 -4.24 -8.09
C SER A 42 6.47 -4.31 -6.99
N VAL A 43 6.89 -4.37 -5.74
CA VAL A 43 5.98 -4.35 -4.58
C VAL A 43 5.95 -2.95 -3.98
N ILE A 44 4.76 -2.37 -3.88
CA ILE A 44 4.53 -1.05 -3.30
C ILE A 44 3.71 -1.21 -2.04
N ALA A 45 4.24 -0.75 -0.91
CA ALA A 45 3.60 -0.83 0.40
C ALA A 45 3.42 0.57 1.00
N PRO A 46 2.29 1.25 0.71
CA PRO A 46 1.99 2.56 1.28
C PRO A 46 1.98 2.56 2.81
N VAL A 47 2.54 3.62 3.39
CA VAL A 47 2.58 3.83 4.84
C VAL A 47 1.65 4.98 5.20
N PHE A 48 0.69 4.71 6.08
CA PHE A 48 -0.28 5.70 6.55
C PHE A 48 0.09 6.12 7.97
N GLN A 49 0.38 7.41 8.15
CA GLN A 49 0.73 8.00 9.42
C GLN A 49 -0.32 9.04 9.81
N ASP A 50 -0.64 9.05 11.09
CA ASP A 50 -1.50 10.03 11.72
C ASP A 50 -0.69 10.86 12.71
N GLU A 51 -1.01 12.14 12.77
CA GLU A 51 -0.50 13.02 13.81
C GLU A 51 -1.13 12.66 15.17
N LYS A 52 -0.28 12.52 16.18
CA LYS A 52 -0.68 12.44 17.57
C LYS A 52 0.42 13.07 18.42
N ASP A 53 0.06 14.06 19.22
CA ASP A 53 0.97 14.82 20.08
C ASP A 53 2.11 15.49 19.29
N GLY A 54 1.78 16.07 18.12
CA GLY A 54 2.74 16.75 17.23
C GLY A 54 3.71 15.84 16.47
N LYS A 55 3.55 14.51 16.57
CA LYS A 55 4.38 13.53 15.86
C LYS A 55 3.51 12.64 14.95
N TYR A 56 4.02 12.35 13.76
CA TYR A 56 3.39 11.42 12.82
C TYR A 56 3.81 9.98 13.13
N LYS A 57 2.83 9.10 13.34
CA LYS A 57 3.07 7.67 13.58
C LYS A 57 1.94 6.82 13.01
N ILE A 58 2.20 5.54 12.81
CA ILE A 58 1.17 4.60 12.35
C ILE A 58 0.22 4.34 13.53
N ILE A 59 -1.04 4.76 13.39
CA ILE A 59 -2.10 4.42 14.34
C ILE A 59 -2.92 3.29 13.71
N SER A 60 -2.80 2.07 14.25
CA SER A 60 -3.28 0.83 13.61
C SER A 60 -4.74 0.87 13.15
N PHE A 61 -5.65 1.49 13.93
CA PHE A 61 -7.05 1.64 13.56
C PHE A 61 -7.22 2.49 12.28
N TYR A 62 -6.55 3.63 12.21
CA TYR A 62 -6.61 4.52 11.05
C TYR A 62 -5.85 3.97 9.85
N ALA A 63 -4.71 3.31 10.07
CA ALA A 63 -3.97 2.64 9.00
C ALA A 63 -4.80 1.54 8.32
N LYS A 64 -5.57 0.75 9.08
CA LYS A 64 -6.50 -0.25 8.53
C LYS A 64 -7.58 0.41 7.65
N ARG A 65 -8.18 1.49 8.11
CA ARG A 65 -9.17 2.27 7.33
C ARG A 65 -8.54 2.89 6.08
N ALA A 66 -7.34 3.47 6.20
CA ALA A 66 -6.63 4.11 5.10
C ALA A 66 -6.26 3.14 3.98
N ARG A 67 -5.88 1.89 4.33
CA ARG A 67 -5.69 0.80 3.36
C ARG A 67 -6.96 0.53 2.54
N GLY A 68 -8.11 0.44 3.20
CA GLY A 68 -9.40 0.29 2.51
C GLY A 68 -9.73 1.47 1.60
N LEU A 69 -9.46 2.70 2.07
CA LEU A 69 -9.65 3.91 1.27
C LEU A 69 -8.73 3.93 0.03
N MET A 70 -7.46 3.53 0.17
CA MET A 70 -6.53 3.44 -0.95
C MET A 70 -6.98 2.39 -1.96
N ALA A 71 -7.43 1.21 -1.51
CA ALA A 71 -7.96 0.18 -2.39
C ALA A 71 -9.16 0.69 -3.19
N ARG A 72 -10.11 1.35 -2.51
CA ARG A 72 -11.25 2.01 -3.14
C ARG A 72 -10.81 3.05 -4.16
N TYR A 73 -9.90 3.95 -3.79
CA TYR A 73 -9.38 5.01 -4.65
C TYR A 73 -8.75 4.46 -5.94
N VAL A 74 -7.93 3.41 -5.84
CA VAL A 74 -7.30 2.75 -6.99
C VAL A 74 -8.34 2.18 -7.95
N VAL A 75 -9.36 1.49 -7.41
CA VAL A 75 -10.41 0.87 -8.22
C VAL A 75 -11.32 1.92 -8.87
N GLU A 76 -11.79 2.91 -8.12
CA GLU A 76 -12.70 3.95 -8.63
C GLU A 76 -12.04 4.82 -9.70
N ASN A 77 -10.76 5.16 -9.53
CA ASN A 77 -10.03 6.00 -10.48
C ASN A 77 -9.31 5.18 -11.57
N ARG A 78 -9.49 3.84 -11.57
CA ARG A 78 -8.86 2.91 -12.54
C ARG A 78 -7.36 3.13 -12.67
N ILE A 79 -6.68 3.31 -11.54
CA ILE A 79 -5.25 3.58 -11.50
C ILE A 79 -4.49 2.37 -12.03
N THR A 80 -3.61 2.61 -13.00
CA THR A 80 -2.74 1.59 -13.60
C THR A 80 -1.26 1.90 -13.43
N ASP A 81 -0.90 3.18 -13.24
CA ASP A 81 0.46 3.60 -12.94
C ASP A 81 0.64 3.84 -11.43
N PRO A 82 1.62 3.18 -10.79
CA PRO A 82 2.05 3.48 -9.43
C PRO A 82 2.28 4.95 -9.08
N ALA A 83 2.75 5.75 -10.05
CA ALA A 83 3.05 7.15 -9.83
C ALA A 83 1.80 7.95 -9.43
N ASP A 84 0.63 7.54 -9.90
CA ASP A 84 -0.66 8.21 -9.65
C ASP A 84 -1.17 8.00 -8.21
N LEU A 85 -0.59 7.03 -7.47
CA LEU A 85 -0.90 6.83 -6.05
C LEU A 85 -0.58 8.08 -5.22
N LYS A 86 0.37 8.92 -5.66
CA LYS A 86 0.71 10.19 -5.01
C LYS A 86 -0.49 11.15 -4.92
N GLY A 87 -1.47 11.01 -5.81
CA GLY A 87 -2.70 11.80 -5.80
C GLY A 87 -3.71 11.42 -4.70
N PHE A 88 -3.49 10.31 -3.99
CA PHE A 88 -4.39 9.87 -2.94
C PHE A 88 -4.56 10.94 -1.84
N ASN A 89 -5.80 11.37 -1.65
CA ASN A 89 -6.16 12.50 -0.78
C ASN A 89 -7.41 12.25 0.08
N LEU A 90 -7.87 11.00 0.20
CA LEU A 90 -9.09 10.68 0.93
C LEU A 90 -8.90 10.85 2.45
N ASP A 91 -9.98 11.26 3.13
CA ASP A 91 -10.06 11.38 4.60
C ASP A 91 -9.03 12.34 5.23
N GLY A 92 -8.38 13.19 4.43
CA GLY A 92 -7.38 14.17 4.86
C GLY A 92 -5.94 13.66 4.81
N TYR A 93 -5.70 12.46 4.29
CA TYR A 93 -4.35 11.99 3.98
C TYR A 93 -3.73 12.81 2.85
N LYS A 94 -2.42 13.04 2.89
CA LYS A 94 -1.65 13.69 1.83
C LYS A 94 -0.30 12.99 1.65
N TYR A 95 0.16 12.89 0.41
CA TYR A 95 1.48 12.36 0.11
C TYR A 95 2.59 13.23 0.74
N PHE A 96 3.54 12.59 1.41
CA PHE A 96 4.64 13.25 2.10
C PHE A 96 5.97 12.89 1.42
N LEU A 97 6.44 13.78 0.54
CA LEU A 97 7.58 13.54 -0.35
C LEU A 97 8.87 13.19 0.40
N SER A 98 9.19 13.91 1.48
CA SER A 98 10.51 13.82 2.14
C SER A 98 10.84 12.45 2.74
N GLU A 99 9.85 11.66 3.14
CA GLU A 99 10.06 10.29 3.65
C GLU A 99 9.57 9.20 2.68
N SER A 100 9.01 9.60 1.53
CA SER A 100 8.47 8.66 0.57
C SER A 100 9.56 8.06 -0.31
N LYS A 101 9.46 6.75 -0.53
CA LYS A 101 10.21 6.03 -1.57
C LYS A 101 9.25 5.48 -2.62
N PRO A 102 9.70 5.15 -3.85
CA PRO A 102 8.85 4.52 -4.85
C PRO A 102 8.12 3.27 -4.33
N GLU A 103 8.80 2.40 -3.56
CA GLU A 103 8.18 1.19 -3.00
C GLU A 103 7.41 1.45 -1.70
N LYS A 104 7.62 2.60 -1.05
CA LYS A 104 7.03 2.95 0.24
C LYS A 104 6.57 4.40 0.25
N PRO A 105 5.48 4.74 -0.47
CA PRO A 105 4.92 6.08 -0.42
C PRO A 105 4.31 6.33 0.96
N VAL A 106 4.65 7.46 1.58
CA VAL A 106 4.19 7.87 2.90
C VAL A 106 3.05 8.86 2.74
N PHE A 107 1.93 8.59 3.42
CA PHE A 107 0.77 9.46 3.47
C PHE A 107 0.51 9.88 4.91
N ARG A 108 0.37 11.19 5.13
CA ARG A 108 0.16 11.79 6.44
C ARG A 108 -1.21 12.42 6.56
N ARG A 109 -1.85 12.23 7.71
CA ARG A 109 -3.10 12.90 8.08
C ARG A 109 -2.89 13.67 9.38
N SER A 110 -3.15 14.98 9.35
CA SER A 110 -3.09 15.82 10.55
C SER A 110 -4.22 15.51 11.53
N GLN A 111 -4.02 15.80 12.80
CA GLN A 111 -5.03 15.58 13.82
C GLN A 111 -6.23 16.49 13.52
N ARG A 112 -7.44 15.91 13.38
CA ARG A 112 -8.66 16.73 13.31
C ARG A 112 -8.88 17.36 14.67
N LYS A 113 -8.95 18.70 14.71
CA LYS A 113 -9.41 19.46 15.88
C LYS A 113 -10.87 19.13 16.17
#